data_AF-A0A940S5Y0-F1
#
_entry.id   AF-A0A940S5Y0-F1
#
_cell.length_a   1.000
_cell.length_b   1.000
_cell.length_c   1.000
_cell.angle_alpha   90.00
_cell.angle_beta   90.00
_cell.angle_gamma   90.00
#
_symmetry.space_group_name_H-M   'P 1'
#
loop_
_entity.id
_entity.type
_entity.pdbx_description
1 polymer ?
#
loop_
_entity_poly.entity_id
_entity_poly.type
_entity_poly.pdbx_seq_one_letter_code
_entity_poly.pdbx_strand_id
1 'polypeptide(L)'
;MEPMKPMEPMKPMEPMKPMKAEAPWWPSELGQPGSSGGGNGLRYATFPEKRRVAVEEDGKVTLYDSGDHRITGVSQDGSGSAPLTFSGAGGPIRVEDLKKLG
;
A
#
# COMPACT_ATOMS: atom_id res chain seq x y z
N MET A 1 53.63 -13.34 -24.94
CA MET A 1 52.96 -12.74 -23.77
C MET A 1 51.99 -11.71 -24.32
N GLU A 2 50.70 -12.01 -24.29
CA GLU A 2 49.66 -11.13 -24.85
C GLU A 2 49.51 -9.87 -23.98
N PRO A 3 49.57 -8.66 -24.54
CA PRO A 3 49.26 -7.47 -23.76
C PRO A 3 47.75 -7.46 -23.47
N MET A 4 47.41 -7.53 -22.20
CA MET A 4 46.02 -7.51 -21.72
C MET A 4 45.34 -6.22 -22.17
N LYS A 5 44.13 -6.34 -22.72
CA LYS A 5 43.28 -5.21 -23.13
C LYS A 5 42.94 -4.36 -21.91
N PRO A 6 42.96 -3.01 -22.02
CA PRO A 6 42.52 -2.14 -20.94
C PRO A 6 41.03 -2.38 -20.66
N MET A 7 40.69 -2.60 -19.39
CA MET A 7 39.32 -2.79 -18.91
C MET A 7 38.48 -1.56 -19.28
N GLU A 8 37.39 -1.77 -20.01
CA GLU A 8 36.42 -0.74 -20.35
C GLU A 8 35.85 -0.12 -19.06
N PRO A 9 35.73 1.22 -18.97
CA PRO A 9 35.12 1.85 -17.81
C PRO A 9 33.68 1.39 -17.68
N MET A 10 33.32 0.90 -16.49
CA MET A 10 31.96 0.47 -16.18
C MET A 10 30.98 1.60 -16.53
N LYS A 11 30.00 1.29 -17.40
CA LYS A 11 28.94 2.24 -17.75
C LYS A 11 28.29 2.74 -16.45
N PRO A 12 28.09 4.06 -16.27
CA PRO A 12 27.31 4.55 -15.15
C PRO A 12 25.94 3.86 -15.22
N MET A 13 25.49 3.28 -14.11
CA MET A 13 24.18 2.66 -14.00
C MET A 13 23.15 3.68 -14.52
N GLU A 14 22.46 3.36 -15.61
CA GLU A 14 21.34 4.17 -16.07
C GLU A 14 20.40 4.38 -14.87
N PRO A 15 19.98 5.63 -14.56
CA PRO A 15 19.01 5.84 -13.50
C PRO A 15 17.82 4.95 -13.84
N MET A 16 17.47 4.05 -12.92
CA MET A 16 16.34 3.13 -13.09
C MET A 16 15.17 3.97 -13.60
N LYS A 17 14.69 3.67 -14.83
CA LYS A 17 13.52 4.32 -15.42
C LYS A 17 12.49 4.47 -14.31
N PRO A 18 11.90 5.66 -14.07
CA PRO A 18 10.87 5.78 -13.06
C PRO A 18 9.86 4.67 -13.37
N MET A 19 9.78 3.71 -12.45
CA MET A 19 8.85 2.58 -12.56
C MET A 19 7.53 3.27 -12.84
N LYS A 20 6.98 3.08 -14.04
CA LYS A 20 5.73 3.69 -14.47
C LYS A 20 4.76 3.33 -13.37
N ALA A 21 4.44 4.27 -12.47
CA ALA A 21 3.60 3.99 -11.33
C ALA A 21 2.29 3.55 -11.95
N GLU A 22 2.01 2.25 -11.87
CA GLU A 22 0.71 1.73 -12.28
C GLU A 22 -0.33 2.60 -11.58
N ALA A 23 -1.39 2.94 -12.31
CA ALA A 23 -2.47 3.73 -11.73
C ALA A 23 -2.85 3.07 -10.39
N PRO A 24 -2.93 3.84 -9.31
CA PRO A 24 -3.24 3.27 -8.00
C PRO A 24 -4.54 2.47 -8.11
N TRP A 25 -4.60 1.31 -7.45
CA TRP A 25 -5.81 0.49 -7.42
C TRP A 25 -6.94 1.14 -6.61
N TRP A 26 -6.63 2.22 -5.89
CA TRP A 26 -7.61 3.04 -5.18
C TRP A 26 -8.05 4.27 -6.00
N PRO A 27 -9.22 4.86 -5.69
CA PRO A 27 -9.71 6.06 -6.34
C PRO A 27 -8.70 7.22 -6.28
N SER A 28 -8.45 7.86 -7.42
CA SER A 28 -7.46 8.94 -7.53
C SER A 28 -7.80 10.16 -6.68
N GLU A 29 -9.07 10.36 -6.31
CA GLU A 29 -9.54 11.40 -5.39
C GLU A 29 -8.92 11.33 -3.98
N LEU A 30 -8.45 10.15 -3.59
CA LEU A 30 -7.77 9.92 -2.32
C LEU A 30 -6.32 10.39 -2.34
N GLY A 31 -5.72 10.49 -3.54
CA GLY A 31 -4.35 10.93 -3.73
C GLY A 31 -3.34 9.89 -3.24
N GLN A 32 -2.32 10.36 -2.51
CA GLN A 32 -1.23 9.53 -2.02
C GLN A 32 -1.57 8.91 -0.66
N PRO A 33 -1.44 7.59 -0.49
CA PRO A 33 -1.68 6.96 0.80
C PRO A 33 -0.59 7.33 1.80
N GLY A 34 -0.98 7.47 3.06
CA GLY A 34 -0.03 7.60 4.17
C GLY A 34 0.65 6.26 4.50
N SER A 35 -0.07 5.15 4.27
CA SER A 35 0.48 3.79 4.37
C SER A 35 -0.29 2.86 3.45
N SER A 36 0.39 1.92 2.82
CA SER A 36 -0.23 0.89 1.97
C SER A 36 0.52 -0.43 2.10
N GLY A 37 -0.20 -1.53 2.00
CA GLY A 37 0.37 -2.88 2.02
C GLY A 37 -0.60 -3.89 1.44
N GLY A 38 -0.16 -5.13 1.29
CA GLY A 38 -1.02 -6.20 0.83
C GLY A 38 -0.30 -7.54 0.73
N GLY A 39 -1.08 -8.60 0.82
CA GLY A 39 -0.65 -10.00 0.77
C GLY A 39 -1.85 -10.94 0.70
N ASN A 40 -1.65 -12.14 0.14
CA ASN A 40 -2.69 -13.17 0.01
C ASN A 40 -4.00 -12.70 -0.65
N GLY A 41 -3.92 -11.85 -1.68
CA GLY A 41 -5.11 -11.36 -2.40
C GLY A 41 -5.87 -10.22 -1.72
N LEU A 42 -5.37 -9.75 -0.57
CA LEU A 42 -5.93 -8.61 0.16
C LEU A 42 -4.91 -7.47 0.21
N ARG A 43 -5.33 -6.26 -0.16
CA ARG A 43 -4.51 -5.04 -0.14
C ARG A 43 -5.24 -3.93 0.60
N TYR A 44 -4.49 -3.03 1.21
CA TYR A 44 -5.03 -1.87 1.91
C TYR A 44 -4.21 -0.62 1.63
N ALA A 45 -4.86 0.52 1.72
CA ALA A 45 -4.26 1.84 1.63
C ALA A 45 -4.99 2.79 2.59
N THR A 46 -4.26 3.49 3.45
CA THR A 46 -4.81 4.43 4.43
C THR A 46 -4.53 5.87 3.99
N PHE A 47 -5.55 6.72 4.13
CA PHE A 47 -5.53 8.12 3.73
C PHE A 47 -5.91 8.97 4.95
N PRO A 48 -4.98 9.22 5.87
CA PRO A 48 -5.27 9.96 7.10
C PRO A 48 -5.75 11.39 6.81
N GLU A 49 -5.27 12.02 5.74
CA GLU A 49 -5.71 13.37 5.32
C GLU A 49 -7.18 13.39 4.89
N LYS A 50 -7.67 12.29 4.30
CA LYS A 50 -9.06 12.15 3.83
C LYS A 50 -9.95 11.44 4.84
N ARG A 51 -9.39 10.87 5.90
CA ARG A 51 -10.08 9.97 6.85
C ARG A 51 -10.72 8.79 6.11
N ARG A 52 -9.93 8.18 5.22
CA ARG A 52 -10.38 7.08 4.36
C ARG A 52 -9.42 5.91 4.45
N VAL A 53 -9.97 4.72 4.27
CA VAL A 53 -9.20 3.51 4.01
C VAL A 53 -9.77 2.88 2.76
N ALA A 54 -8.91 2.54 1.80
CA ALA A 54 -9.27 1.66 0.70
C ALA A 54 -8.79 0.25 1.03
N VAL A 55 -9.64 -0.75 0.82
CA VAL A 55 -9.29 -2.16 0.92
C VAL A 55 -9.70 -2.83 -0.37
N GLU A 56 -8.77 -3.54 -1.01
CA GLU A 56 -9.01 -4.35 -2.19
C GLU A 56 -8.91 -5.82 -1.80
N GLU A 57 -9.99 -6.55 -2.00
CA GLU A 57 -10.09 -7.99 -1.76
C GLU A 57 -10.64 -8.64 -3.02
N ASP A 58 -9.92 -9.64 -3.56
CA ASP A 58 -10.32 -10.38 -4.77
C ASP A 58 -10.63 -9.45 -5.97
N GLY A 59 -9.88 -8.36 -6.12
CA GLY A 59 -10.05 -7.35 -7.17
C GLY A 59 -11.15 -6.32 -6.89
N LYS A 60 -11.87 -6.43 -5.77
CA LYS A 60 -12.94 -5.52 -5.38
C LYS A 60 -12.43 -4.48 -4.38
N VAL A 61 -12.41 -3.23 -4.82
CA VAL A 61 -12.05 -2.08 -3.97
C VAL A 61 -13.27 -1.62 -3.18
N THR A 62 -13.13 -1.58 -1.86
CA THR A 62 -14.13 -1.03 -0.93
C THR A 62 -13.49 0.11 -0.15
N LEU A 63 -14.17 1.25 -0.11
CA LEU A 63 -13.74 2.37 0.72
C LEU A 63 -14.40 2.29 2.10
N TYR A 64 -13.68 2.74 3.11
CA TYR A 64 -14.13 2.81 4.49
C TYR A 64 -13.83 4.20 5.04
N ASP A 65 -14.76 4.70 5.86
CA ASP A 65 -14.57 5.90 6.66
C ASP A 65 -13.75 5.52 7.91
N SER A 66 -12.54 6.08 8.03
CA SER A 66 -11.72 5.87 9.23
C SER A 66 -12.10 6.80 10.39
N GLY A 67 -13.06 7.70 10.19
CA GLY A 67 -13.43 8.73 11.15
C GLY A 67 -12.23 9.52 11.67
N ASP A 68 -12.24 9.77 12.97
CA ASP A 68 -11.11 10.38 13.69
C ASP A 68 -10.05 9.35 14.14
N HIS A 69 -10.19 8.08 13.74
CA HIS A 69 -9.19 7.07 14.03
C HIS A 69 -7.95 7.31 13.19
N ARG A 70 -6.92 7.88 13.82
CA ARG A 70 -5.59 7.97 13.22
C ARG A 70 -4.96 6.57 13.23
N ILE A 71 -5.06 5.90 12.08
CA ILE A 71 -4.43 4.61 11.84
C ILE A 71 -2.92 4.84 11.73
N THR A 72 -2.15 4.19 12.60
CA THR A 72 -0.68 4.26 12.63
C THR A 72 -0.04 2.94 12.24
N GLY A 73 -0.81 1.86 12.18
CA GLY A 73 -0.32 0.55 11.74
C GLY A 73 -1.45 -0.35 11.25
N VAL A 74 -1.07 -1.42 10.55
CA VAL A 74 -1.94 -2.52 10.15
C VAL A 74 -1.37 -3.82 10.67
N SER A 75 -2.26 -4.72 11.07
CA SER A 75 -1.98 -6.14 11.24
C SER A 75 -2.92 -6.94 10.34
N GLN A 76 -2.32 -7.79 9.51
CA GLN A 76 -3.01 -8.79 8.72
C GLN A 76 -2.48 -10.15 9.18
N ASP A 77 -3.35 -11.07 9.58
CA ASP A 77 -2.92 -12.45 9.69
C ASP A 77 -2.83 -13.03 8.28
N GLY A 78 -1.67 -13.61 7.97
CA GLY A 78 -1.35 -14.12 6.63
C GLY A 78 -2.22 -15.30 6.16
N SER A 79 -3.38 -15.55 6.76
CA SER A 79 -4.33 -16.57 6.30
C SER A 79 -5.17 -16.09 5.11
N GLY A 80 -5.19 -14.80 4.79
CA GLY A 80 -5.92 -14.22 3.65
C GLY A 80 -7.45 -14.17 3.80
N SER A 81 -8.03 -15.00 4.68
CA SER A 81 -9.48 -15.03 4.95
C SER A 81 -9.93 -14.14 6.10
N ALA A 82 -8.99 -13.45 6.74
CA ALA A 82 -9.25 -12.77 7.99
C ALA A 82 -9.23 -11.25 7.84
N PRO A 83 -10.07 -10.55 8.61
CA PRO A 83 -10.27 -9.12 8.48
C PRO A 83 -9.02 -8.34 8.90
N LEU A 84 -8.66 -7.33 8.08
CA LEU A 84 -7.62 -6.37 8.44
C LEU A 84 -7.94 -5.71 9.78
N THR A 85 -6.95 -5.72 10.68
CA THR A 85 -7.04 -4.97 11.94
C THR A 85 -6.10 -3.78 11.86
N PHE A 86 -6.66 -2.59 11.93
CA PHE A 86 -5.93 -1.35 12.02
C PHE A 86 -5.57 -1.08 13.48
N SER A 87 -4.40 -0.50 13.71
CA SER A 87 -3.99 -0.03 15.03
C SER A 87 -3.95 1.49 15.03
N GLY A 88 -4.62 2.11 16.01
CA GLY A 88 -4.61 3.56 16.19
C GLY A 88 -4.51 3.94 17.66
N ALA A 89 -4.51 5.25 17.93
CA ALA A 89 -4.37 5.80 19.29
C ALA A 89 -5.46 5.32 20.28
N GLY A 90 -6.62 4.90 19.77
CA GLY A 90 -7.73 4.35 20.56
C GLY A 90 -7.74 2.83 20.70
N GLY A 91 -6.74 2.12 20.18
CA GLY A 91 -6.68 0.65 20.17
C GLY A 91 -6.90 0.03 18.78
N PRO A 92 -7.10 -1.31 18.72
CA PRO A 92 -7.32 -2.02 17.47
C PRO A 92 -8.73 -1.73 16.91
N ILE A 93 -8.80 -1.45 15.62
CA ILE A 93 -10.01 -1.15 14.87
C ILE A 93 -10.10 -2.17 13.74
N ARG A 94 -11.13 -3.00 13.74
CA ARG A 94 -11.33 -4.00 12.68
C ARG A 94 -11.91 -3.29 11.46
N VAL A 95 -11.44 -3.64 10.26
CA VAL A 95 -11.98 -3.07 9.00
C VAL A 95 -13.49 -3.25 8.87
N GLU A 96 -14.01 -4.36 9.38
CA GLU A 96 -15.43 -4.71 9.42
C GLU A 96 -16.27 -3.77 10.29
N ASP A 97 -15.67 -3.11 11.29
CA ASP A 97 -16.32 -2.15 12.17
C ASP A 97 -16.36 -0.74 11.55
N LEU A 98 -15.49 -0.48 10.58
CA LEU A 98 -15.48 0.78 9.85
C LEU A 98 -16.69 0.89 8.93
N LYS A 99 -17.20 2.11 8.80
CA LYS A 99 -18.31 2.39 7.89
C LYS A 99 -17.86 2.27 6.44
N LYS A 100 -18.46 1.34 5.70
CA LYS A 100 -18.27 1.21 4.24
C LYS A 100 -18.85 2.42 3.50
N LEU A 101 -18.08 2.93 2.56
CA LEU A 101 -18.42 3.98 1.62
C LEU A 101 -18.51 3.28 0.26
N GLY A 102 -19.72 3.16 -0.26
CA GLY A 102 -20.05 2.36 -1.44
C GLY A 102 -19.41 2.85 -2.72
#